data_AF-A0A5R8MLK9-F1
#
_entry.id   AF-A0A5R8MLK9-F1
#
_cell.length_a   1.000
_cell.length_b   1.000
_cell.length_c   1.000
_cell.angle_alpha   90.00
_cell.angle_beta   90.00
_cell.angle_gamma   90.00
#
_symmetry.space_group_name_H-M   'P 1'
#
loop_
_entity.id
_entity.type
_entity.pdbx_description
1 polymer ?
#
loop_
_entity_poly.entity_id
_entity_poly.type
_entity_poly.pdbx_seq_one_letter_code
_entity_poly.pdbx_strand_id
1 'polypeptide(L)'
;MSTAPAGNPASLRTLVVGTDIQPGTYRTSGPAGGFSRCYWARLSSTDGDVIATGMPADAATVTIEATDKAFQTGGCAEWTAS
;
A
#
# COMPACT_ATOMS: atom_id res chain seq x y z
N MET A 1 -3.14 -10.10 18.33
CA MET A 1 -2.47 -10.15 17.02
C MET A 1 -3.51 -10.65 16.04
N SER A 2 -4.24 -9.75 15.37
CA SER A 2 -5.33 -10.14 14.47
C SER A 2 -4.75 -10.49 13.11
N THR A 3 -4.63 -11.79 12.84
CA THR A 3 -4.31 -12.29 11.51
C THR A 3 -5.54 -12.11 10.63
N ALA A 4 -5.58 -11.02 9.86
CA ALA A 4 -6.48 -10.95 8.71
C ALA A 4 -6.18 -12.14 7.78
N PRO A 5 -7.19 -12.79 7.19
CA PRO A 5 -6.96 -13.92 6.30
C PRO A 5 -6.05 -13.45 5.17
N ALA A 6 -5.01 -14.24 4.86
CA ALA A 6 -4.08 -13.95 3.78
C ALA A 6 -4.84 -14.04 2.44
N GLY A 7 -5.45 -12.93 2.04
CA GLY A 7 -5.95 -12.75 0.67
C GLY A 7 -4.79 -12.97 -0.30
N ASN A 8 -5.10 -13.46 -1.50
CA ASN A 8 -4.09 -13.64 -2.54
C ASN A 8 -3.27 -12.34 -2.66
N PRO A 9 -1.94 -12.37 -2.50
CA PRO A 9 -1.11 -11.16 -2.51
C PRO A 9 -1.28 -10.35 -3.80
N ALA A 10 -1.73 -10.94 -4.92
CA ALA A 10 -2.07 -10.23 -6.16
C ALA A 10 -3.30 -9.30 -6.03
N SER A 11 -4.19 -9.57 -5.08
CA SER A 11 -5.43 -8.80 -4.90
C SER A 11 -5.09 -7.41 -4.38
N LEU A 12 -5.69 -6.37 -4.98
CA LEU A 12 -5.61 -5.03 -4.43
C LEU A 12 -6.37 -4.98 -3.10
N ARG A 13 -5.71 -4.43 -2.08
CA ARG A 13 -6.31 -4.05 -0.80
C ARG A 13 -6.32 -2.53 -0.68
N THR A 14 -7.43 -1.98 -0.23
CA THR A 14 -7.56 -0.55 0.10
C THR A 14 -7.53 -0.41 1.62
N LEU A 15 -6.63 0.43 2.14
CA LEU A 15 -6.49 0.75 3.55
C LEU A 15 -6.94 2.19 3.77
N VAL A 16 -7.92 2.42 4.63
CA VAL A 16 -8.42 3.77 4.95
C VAL A 16 -7.41 4.49 5.84
N VAL A 17 -6.97 5.68 5.41
CA VAL A 17 -5.98 6.46 6.15
C VAL A 17 -6.60 7.02 7.44
N GLY A 18 -5.87 6.89 8.55
CA GLY A 18 -6.33 7.22 9.89
C GLY A 18 -7.13 6.12 10.58
N THR A 19 -7.53 5.06 9.87
CA THR A 19 -8.24 3.89 10.44
C THR A 19 -7.41 2.61 10.32
N ASP A 20 -7.15 2.17 9.09
CA ASP A 20 -6.41 0.93 8.81
C ASP A 20 -4.90 1.16 8.74
N ILE A 21 -4.49 2.36 8.30
CA ILE A 21 -3.10 2.78 8.19
C ILE A 21 -2.97 4.24 8.65
N GLN A 22 -1.97 4.55 9.47
CA GLN A 22 -1.76 5.93 9.94
C GLN A 22 -0.92 6.72 8.93
N PRO A 23 -1.08 8.06 8.84
CA PRO A 23 -0.17 8.90 8.06
C PRO A 23 1.29 8.70 8.49
N GLY A 24 2.21 8.72 7.53
CA GLY A 24 3.61 8.47 7.80
C GLY A 24 4.38 7.96 6.58
N THR A 25 5.66 7.71 6.78
CA THR A 25 6.55 7.16 5.74
C THR A 25 6.68 5.66 5.93
N TYR A 26 6.41 4.93 4.85
CA TYR A 26 6.41 3.48 4.83
C TYR A 26 7.41 2.97 3.79
N ARG A 27 8.04 1.84 4.10
CA ARG A 27 8.97 1.16 3.20
C ARG A 27 8.52 -0.28 2.96
N THR A 28 8.67 -0.72 1.71
CA THR A 28 8.55 -2.13 1.30
C THR A 28 9.88 -2.61 0.73
N SER A 29 10.15 -3.92 0.83
CA SER A 29 11.26 -4.56 0.13
C SER A 29 11.00 -4.77 -1.37
N GLY A 30 9.78 -4.49 -1.84
CA GLY A 30 9.39 -4.60 -3.25
C GLY A 30 8.29 -5.64 -3.45
N PRO A 31 8.27 -6.34 -4.60
CA PRO A 31 7.27 -7.37 -4.88
C PRO A 31 7.32 -8.54 -3.88
N ALA A 32 6.15 -9.01 -3.46
CA ALA A 32 6.01 -10.25 -2.71
C ALA A 32 6.35 -11.46 -3.61
N GLY A 33 6.66 -12.60 -3.00
CA GLY A 33 7.12 -13.80 -3.72
C GLY A 33 6.21 -14.18 -4.89
N GLY A 34 6.81 -14.35 -6.08
CA GLY A 34 6.10 -14.71 -7.32
C GLY A 34 5.69 -13.53 -8.21
N PHE A 35 5.87 -12.28 -7.77
CA PHE A 35 5.59 -11.09 -8.59
C PHE A 35 6.87 -10.40 -9.05
N SER A 36 6.88 -9.87 -10.27
CA SER A 36 8.00 -9.07 -10.82
C SER A 36 7.89 -7.58 -10.50
N ARG A 37 6.69 -7.12 -10.18
CA ARG A 37 6.37 -5.76 -9.75
C ARG A 37 5.24 -5.83 -8.74
N CYS A 38 5.17 -4.84 -7.85
CA CYS A 38 3.99 -4.63 -7.05
C CYS A 38 3.32 -3.31 -7.40
N TYR A 39 2.18 -3.02 -6.79
CA TYR A 39 1.42 -1.81 -7.02
C TYR A 39 1.13 -1.09 -5.71
N TRP A 40 1.17 0.23 -5.76
CA TRP A 40 0.61 1.08 -4.72
C TRP A 40 -0.05 2.33 -5.32
N ALA A 41 -1.01 2.89 -4.59
CA ALA A 41 -1.56 4.21 -4.86
C ALA A 41 -1.97 4.92 -3.58
N ARG A 42 -1.74 6.24 -3.55
CA ARG A 42 -2.32 7.19 -2.61
C ARG A 42 -3.57 7.78 -3.26
N LEU A 43 -4.68 7.81 -2.53
CA LEU A 43 -5.97 8.22 -3.05
C LEU A 43 -6.55 9.40 -2.24
N SER A 44 -7.17 10.37 -2.92
CA SER A 44 -7.88 11.50 -2.30
C SER A 44 -9.33 11.20 -1.95
N SER A 45 -9.82 10.02 -2.34
CA SER A 45 -11.11 9.46 -1.93
C SER A 45 -10.99 7.94 -1.75
N THR A 46 -11.90 7.32 -1.00
CA THR A 46 -11.96 5.85 -0.88
C THR A 46 -12.42 5.19 -2.17
N ASP A 47 -13.03 5.96 -3.07
CA ASP A 47 -13.68 5.48 -4.28
C ASP A 47 -12.74 5.47 -5.51
N GLY A 48 -11.51 6.00 -5.36
CA GLY A 48 -10.42 5.76 -6.32
C GLY A 48 -9.76 6.98 -6.96
N ASP A 49 -9.95 8.20 -6.44
CA ASP A 49 -9.27 9.38 -7.00
C ASP A 49 -7.76 9.33 -6.69
N VAL A 50 -6.93 9.16 -7.72
CA VAL A 50 -5.48 8.92 -7.55
C VAL A 50 -4.71 10.24 -7.32
N ILE A 51 -3.96 10.31 -6.22
CA ILE A 51 -2.98 11.36 -5.93
C ILE A 51 -1.62 10.97 -6.54
N ALA A 52 -1.18 9.74 -6.26
CA ALA A 52 0.10 9.21 -6.73
C ALA A 52 0.01 7.69 -6.80
N THR A 53 0.78 7.07 -7.70
CA THR A 53 0.83 5.61 -7.85
C THR A 53 2.21 5.17 -8.31
N GLY A 54 2.56 3.91 -8.06
CA GLY A 54 3.80 3.34 -8.54
C GLY A 54 3.72 1.81 -8.72
N MET A 55 4.61 1.30 -9.59
CA MET A 55 4.78 -0.13 -9.83
C MET A 55 6.24 -0.59 -9.66
N PRO A 56 6.79 -0.52 -8.43
CA PRO A 56 8.21 -0.80 -8.21
C PRO A 56 8.54 -2.28 -8.45
N ALA A 57 9.71 -2.53 -9.02
CA ALA A 57 10.30 -3.87 -9.16
C ALA A 57 11.24 -4.22 -7.98
N ASP A 58 11.65 -3.20 -7.23
CA ASP A 58 12.58 -3.29 -6.09
C ASP A 58 11.99 -2.58 -4.86
N ALA A 59 12.79 -2.41 -3.81
CA ALA A 59 12.39 -1.68 -2.62
C ALA A 59 11.89 -0.26 -2.95
N ALA A 60 10.84 0.16 -2.25
CA ALA A 60 10.22 1.46 -2.45
C ALA A 60 9.80 2.08 -1.11
N THR A 61 9.78 3.41 -1.08
CA THR A 61 9.34 4.22 0.05
C THR A 61 8.19 5.12 -0.40
N VAL A 62 7.16 5.22 0.43
CA VAL A 62 5.99 6.08 0.17
C VAL A 62 5.67 6.86 1.44
N THR A 63 5.47 8.16 1.31
CA THR A 63 4.88 8.99 2.36
C THR A 63 3.39 9.11 2.11
N ILE A 64 2.59 8.62 3.07
CA ILE A 64 1.13 8.74 3.11
C ILE A 64 0.82 9.98 3.95
N GLU A 65 0.18 10.96 3.33
CA GLU A 65 -0.13 12.25 3.97
C GLU A 65 -1.42 12.14 4.79
N ALA A 66 -1.56 13.00 5.80
CA ALA A 66 -2.78 13.05 6.61
C ALA A 66 -4.04 13.48 5.81
N THR A 67 -3.84 14.09 4.63
CA THR A 67 -4.90 14.49 3.72
C THR A 67 -5.35 13.37 2.79
N ASP A 68 -4.55 12.32 2.64
CA ASP A 68 -4.93 11.14 1.87
C ASP A 68 -6.13 10.46 2.54
N LYS A 69 -7.01 9.86 1.73
CA LYS A 69 -8.18 9.13 2.22
C LYS A 69 -7.98 7.64 2.22
N ALA A 70 -7.20 7.13 1.27
CA ALA A 70 -6.88 5.71 1.21
C ALA A 70 -5.49 5.46 0.63
N PHE A 71 -4.91 4.35 1.06
CA PHE A 71 -3.72 3.75 0.47
C PHE A 71 -4.11 2.39 -0.11
N GLN A 72 -3.99 2.24 -1.41
CA GLN A 72 -4.24 0.98 -2.09
C GLN A 72 -2.92 0.30 -2.41
N THR A 73 -2.82 -1.01 -2.20
CA THR A 73 -1.62 -1.78 -2.55
C THR A 73 -1.96 -3.22 -2.94
N GLY A 74 -1.15 -3.81 -3.79
CA GLY A 74 -1.27 -5.21 -4.19
C GLY A 74 0.07 -5.73 -4.68
N GLY A 75 0.35 -6.99 -4.39
CA GLY A 75 1.57 -7.69 -4.78
C GLY A 75 2.83 -7.21 -4.07
N CYS A 76 2.76 -6.23 -3.15
CA CYS A 76 3.95 -5.74 -2.43
C CYS A 76 4.17 -6.60 -1.18
N ALA A 77 5.43 -6.84 -0.84
CA ALA A 77 5.82 -7.24 0.50
C ALA A 77 5.32 -6.19 1.52
N GLU A 78 5.25 -6.60 2.79
CA GLU A 78 4.67 -5.78 3.85
C GLU A 78 5.28 -4.37 3.91
N TRP A 79 4.41 -3.37 4.01
CA TRP A 79 4.80 -1.99 4.19
C TRP A 79 5.06 -1.75 5.68
N THR A 80 6.28 -1.41 6.05
CA THR A 80 6.67 -1.14 7.43
C THR A 80 6.88 0.36 7.61
N ALA A 81 6.32 0.93 8.69
CA ALA A 81 6.59 2.32 9.06
C ALA A 81 8.09 2.51 9.35
N SER A 82 8.68 3.57 8.81
CA SER A 82 10.09 3.94 9.03
C SER A 82 10.27 4.88 10.20
#